data_AF-A0A8U0TD77-F1
#
_entry.id   AF-A0A8U0TD77-F1
#
_cell.length_a   1.000
_cell.length_b   1.000
_cell.length_c   1.000
_cell.angle_alpha   90.00
_cell.angle_beta   90.00
_cell.angle_gamma   90.00
#
_symmetry.space_group_name_H-M   'P 1'
#
loop_
_entity.id
_entity.type
_entity.pdbx_description
1 polymer ?
#
loop_
_entity_poly.entity_id
_entity_poly.type
_entity_poly.pdbx_seq_one_letter_code
_entity_poly.pdbx_strand_id
1 'polypeptide(L)'
;MAFLVAGTLQVASQMADARQSLERKGKYGLQGPRVALILSSPGVLDSTVAVLEGVFRSLGFESCQKREASLQGFLGELAGFREQLDALGGPVGCALVALVAPRGQLRQPQQLVWELNRCRALWGCPKVFLLLSTTPGAAPEPGAFLTGLSQLCGRFPHWSLLQLLTEPEPSLSTHYELSGTRAALLLSVIRGRPGAQHDVEALGGLCQALNFKTTLRTDPTAQAFQEEMAQFREGLDARRVPVSCALVALMAHGGPQGQLLGADGQEVQPEALVQELSRCRALWGCPKIFLLQACRGGQRDAGVGPTALPWFRRWLQASPTTPSHADILQIYADAQGRSSGGPTPGSSDQADILMVYAAAEGCVAYRDDEKGSDFIQTLVEVLRAYPGGELLELLTEVNRRVCELEVLGPDGQRRRKACLEIRSSLRRRLCLQAGLCPLPFRGC
;
A
#
# COMPACT_ATOMS: atom_id res chain seq x y z
N MET A 1 -38.42 -25.04 0.46
CA MET A 1 -38.24 -24.09 -0.67
C MET A 1 -37.98 -22.66 -0.19
N ALA A 2 -38.70 -22.11 0.80
CA ALA A 2 -38.49 -20.73 1.28
C ALA A 2 -37.08 -20.43 1.86
N PHE A 3 -36.47 -21.35 2.62
CA PHE A 3 -35.12 -21.15 3.19
C PHE A 3 -34.00 -21.11 2.14
N LEU A 4 -34.13 -21.85 1.04
CA LEU A 4 -33.18 -21.81 -0.08
C LEU A 4 -33.29 -20.50 -0.87
N VAL A 5 -34.48 -19.91 -0.95
CA VAL A 5 -34.73 -18.62 -1.63
C VAL A 5 -34.23 -17.43 -0.79
N ALA A 6 -34.38 -17.48 0.54
CA ALA A 6 -33.86 -16.44 1.43
C ALA A 6 -32.32 -16.37 1.44
N GLY A 7 -31.66 -17.54 1.54
CA GLY A 7 -30.19 -17.61 1.50
C GLY A 7 -29.60 -17.20 0.15
N THR A 8 -30.29 -17.46 -0.96
CA THR A 8 -29.86 -17.05 -2.31
C THR A 8 -30.06 -15.56 -2.56
N LEU A 9 -31.14 -14.96 -2.05
CA LEU A 9 -31.36 -13.51 -2.10
C LEU A 9 -30.35 -12.73 -1.25
N GLN A 10 -30.01 -13.23 -0.06
CA GLN A 10 -29.04 -12.57 0.82
C GLN A 10 -27.62 -12.58 0.22
N VAL A 11 -27.20 -13.69 -0.38
CA VAL A 11 -25.92 -13.78 -1.09
C VAL A 11 -25.93 -12.90 -2.35
N ALA A 12 -27.03 -12.88 -3.10
CA ALA A 12 -27.16 -12.02 -4.28
C ALA A 12 -27.16 -10.51 -3.92
N SER A 13 -27.79 -10.12 -2.80
CA SER A 13 -27.73 -8.75 -2.27
C SER A 13 -26.33 -8.37 -1.85
N GLN A 14 -25.66 -9.20 -1.02
CA GLN A 14 -24.27 -8.95 -0.61
C GLN A 14 -23.31 -8.85 -1.80
N MET A 15 -23.53 -9.63 -2.86
CA MET A 15 -22.75 -9.56 -4.10
C MET A 15 -23.08 -8.33 -4.94
N ALA A 16 -24.34 -7.90 -5.01
CA ALA A 16 -24.74 -6.68 -5.70
C ALA A 16 -24.21 -5.43 -4.96
N ASP A 17 -24.23 -5.44 -3.63
CA ASP A 17 -23.74 -4.36 -2.78
C ASP A 17 -22.21 -4.24 -2.84
N ALA A 18 -21.48 -5.37 -2.82
CA ALA A 18 -20.02 -5.38 -3.00
C ALA A 18 -19.58 -4.98 -4.43
N ARG A 19 -20.43 -5.19 -5.44
CA ARG A 19 -20.16 -4.75 -6.81
C ARG A 19 -20.55 -3.28 -7.02
N GLN A 20 -21.65 -2.82 -6.40
CA GLN A 20 -22.03 -1.41 -6.36
C GLN A 20 -21.06 -0.55 -5.55
N SER A 21 -20.44 -1.08 -4.48
CA SER A 21 -19.42 -0.38 -3.72
C SER A 21 -18.14 -0.12 -4.53
N LEU A 22 -17.96 -0.81 -5.67
CA LEU A 22 -16.84 -0.65 -6.60
C LEU A 22 -17.23 0.05 -7.91
N GLU A 23 -18.51 0.34 -8.18
CA GLU A 23 -18.93 0.80 -9.51
C GLU A 23 -18.73 2.31 -9.78
N ARG A 24 -18.16 2.55 -10.96
CA ARG A 24 -17.98 3.79 -11.77
C ARG A 24 -16.93 4.84 -11.36
N LYS A 25 -16.41 4.91 -10.13
CA LYS A 25 -15.42 5.96 -9.78
C LYS A 25 -14.22 5.53 -8.91
N GLY A 26 -13.99 4.23 -8.69
CA GLY A 26 -12.85 3.77 -7.87
C GLY A 26 -12.92 4.20 -6.40
N LYS A 27 -14.14 4.44 -5.88
CA LYS A 27 -14.39 4.82 -4.48
C LYS A 27 -15.18 3.71 -3.79
N TYR A 28 -14.80 3.35 -2.57
CA TYR A 28 -15.56 2.40 -1.77
C TYR A 28 -16.93 2.98 -1.38
N GLY A 29 -17.99 2.26 -1.73
CA GLY A 29 -19.32 2.47 -1.18
C GLY A 29 -19.36 2.03 0.29
N LEU A 30 -19.28 2.99 1.22
CA LEU A 30 -19.36 2.74 2.66
C LEU A 30 -20.82 2.58 3.13
N GLN A 31 -21.58 1.67 2.51
CA GLN A 31 -22.93 1.35 2.96
C GLN A 31 -22.86 0.42 4.19
N GLY A 32 -23.57 0.77 5.26
CA GLY A 32 -23.56 0.01 6.52
C GLY A 32 -22.76 0.69 7.64
N PRO A 33 -22.78 0.10 8.87
CA PRO A 33 -22.12 0.67 10.03
C PRO A 33 -20.61 0.74 9.85
N ARG A 34 -20.01 1.82 10.37
CA ARG A 34 -18.56 1.98 10.53
C ARG A 34 -18.18 1.55 11.93
N VAL A 35 -17.37 0.51 12.04
CA VAL A 35 -16.99 -0.09 13.33
C VAL A 35 -15.52 0.18 13.62
N ALA A 36 -15.20 0.42 14.88
CA ALA A 36 -13.82 0.63 15.30
C ALA A 36 -13.46 -0.18 16.54
N LEU A 37 -12.18 -0.55 16.62
CA LEU A 37 -11.58 -1.24 17.75
C LEU A 37 -10.27 -0.55 18.12
N ILE A 38 -10.11 -0.19 19.39
CA ILE A 38 -8.84 0.25 19.96
C ILE A 38 -8.30 -0.89 20.82
N LEU A 39 -7.15 -1.44 20.44
CA LEU A 39 -6.38 -2.39 21.23
C LEU A 39 -5.16 -1.67 21.79
N SER A 40 -5.11 -1.54 23.12
CA SER A 40 -3.99 -0.92 23.83
C SER A 40 -3.25 -1.94 24.69
N SER A 41 -1.93 -1.87 24.70
CA SER A 41 -1.12 -2.64 25.65
C SER A 41 -1.15 -1.98 27.04
N PRO A 42 -0.97 -2.74 28.12
CA PRO A 42 -0.81 -2.17 29.46
C PRO A 42 0.27 -1.08 29.50
N GLY A 43 -0.01 0.02 30.18
CA GLY A 43 0.90 1.17 30.30
C GLY A 43 0.70 2.28 29.24
N VAL A 44 -0.23 2.11 28.30
CA VAL A 44 -0.73 3.21 27.48
C VAL A 44 -1.66 4.09 28.34
N LEU A 45 -1.47 5.40 28.30
CA LEU A 45 -2.30 6.34 29.06
C LEU A 45 -3.75 6.36 28.55
N ASP A 46 -4.73 6.34 29.46
CA ASP A 46 -6.17 6.47 29.15
C ASP A 46 -6.48 7.71 28.30
N SER A 47 -5.75 8.80 28.51
CA SER A 47 -5.89 10.03 27.71
C SER A 47 -5.57 9.80 26.22
N THR A 48 -4.61 8.92 25.91
CA THR A 48 -4.28 8.55 24.51
C THR A 48 -5.45 7.80 23.87
N VAL A 49 -6.03 6.85 24.61
CA VAL A 49 -7.19 6.07 24.15
C VAL A 49 -8.41 6.97 23.96
N ALA A 50 -8.63 7.92 24.86
CA ALA A 50 -9.72 8.90 24.75
C ALA A 50 -9.57 9.82 23.53
N VAL A 51 -8.35 10.28 23.23
CA VAL A 51 -8.07 11.08 22.02
C VAL A 51 -8.36 10.25 20.76
N LEU A 52 -7.95 8.99 20.71
CA LEU A 52 -8.25 8.09 19.59
C LEU A 52 -9.74 7.88 19.37
N GLU A 53 -10.48 7.65 20.44
CA GLU A 53 -11.94 7.53 20.38
C GLU A 53 -12.57 8.82 19.82
N GLY A 54 -12.08 9.98 20.22
CA GLY A 54 -12.50 11.28 19.67
C GLY A 54 -12.23 11.38 18.16
N VAL A 55 -11.04 11.00 17.70
CA VAL A 55 -10.67 10.97 16.27
C VAL A 55 -11.59 10.03 15.49
N PHE A 56 -11.87 8.83 16.02
CA PHE A 56 -12.71 7.85 15.37
C PHE A 56 -14.15 8.37 15.22
N ARG A 57 -14.67 9.03 16.26
CA ARG A 57 -15.96 9.69 16.20
C ARG A 57 -16.00 10.80 15.14
N SER A 58 -14.94 11.62 15.04
CA SER A 58 -14.81 12.65 14.00
C SER A 58 -14.74 12.07 12.58
N LEU A 59 -14.21 10.85 12.43
CA LEU A 59 -14.20 10.09 11.17
C LEU A 59 -15.52 9.35 10.89
N GLY A 60 -16.51 9.48 11.77
CA GLY A 60 -17.84 8.87 11.64
C GLY A 60 -17.91 7.41 12.08
N PHE A 61 -17.00 6.93 12.91
CA PHE A 61 -17.09 5.61 13.53
C PHE A 61 -17.95 5.71 14.81
N GLU A 62 -19.24 5.41 14.66
CA GLU A 62 -20.24 5.53 15.73
C GLU A 62 -20.10 4.44 16.81
N SER A 63 -19.58 3.27 16.43
CA SER A 63 -19.32 2.15 17.34
C SER A 63 -17.83 1.95 17.51
N CYS A 64 -17.27 2.31 18.67
CA CYS A 64 -15.87 2.12 19.00
C CYS A 64 -15.75 1.22 20.25
N GLN A 65 -15.20 0.02 20.08
CA GLN A 65 -14.83 -0.85 21.19
C GLN A 65 -13.40 -0.52 21.66
N LYS A 66 -13.16 -0.61 22.97
CA LYS A 66 -11.84 -0.40 23.58
C LYS A 66 -11.49 -1.63 24.40
N ARG A 67 -10.31 -2.21 24.16
CA ARG A 67 -9.85 -3.38 24.89
C ARG A 67 -8.38 -3.20 25.24
N GLU A 68 -8.05 -3.49 26.50
CA GLU A 68 -6.67 -3.58 26.94
C GLU A 68 -6.25 -5.06 26.96
N ALA A 69 -5.11 -5.37 26.35
CA ALA A 69 -4.57 -6.72 26.32
C ALA A 69 -3.04 -6.70 26.18
N SER A 70 -2.37 -7.77 26.60
CA SER A 70 -0.96 -7.93 26.25
C SER A 70 -0.80 -8.02 24.72
N LEU A 71 0.41 -7.75 24.20
CA LEU A 71 0.68 -7.88 22.76
C LEU A 71 0.37 -9.27 22.20
N GLN A 72 0.63 -10.31 23.01
CA GLN A 72 0.28 -11.69 22.65
C GLN A 72 -1.24 -11.90 22.63
N GLY A 73 -1.98 -11.18 23.49
CA GLY A 73 -3.44 -11.19 23.55
C GLY A 73 -4.13 -10.42 22.42
N PHE A 74 -3.45 -9.47 21.75
CA PHE A 74 -4.04 -8.67 20.66
C PHE A 74 -4.67 -9.54 19.57
N LEU A 75 -4.03 -10.65 19.21
CA LEU A 75 -4.57 -11.57 18.20
C LEU A 75 -5.88 -12.21 18.65
N GLY A 76 -5.98 -12.63 19.91
CA GLY A 76 -7.21 -13.19 20.48
C GLY A 76 -8.33 -12.16 20.55
N GLU A 77 -8.02 -10.93 20.96
CA GLU A 77 -9.00 -9.85 21.00
C GLU A 77 -9.54 -9.50 19.61
N LEU A 78 -8.65 -9.45 18.62
CA LEU A 78 -9.02 -9.18 17.23
C LEU A 78 -9.83 -10.33 16.63
N ALA A 79 -9.50 -11.58 16.96
CA ALA A 79 -10.29 -12.74 16.56
C ALA A 79 -11.72 -12.69 17.14
N GLY A 80 -11.85 -12.33 18.42
CA GLY A 80 -13.15 -12.13 19.05
C GLY A 80 -13.95 -10.98 18.43
N PHE A 81 -13.29 -9.87 18.07
CA PHE A 81 -13.92 -8.77 17.34
C PHE A 81 -14.41 -9.20 15.95
N ARG A 82 -13.57 -9.93 15.19
CA ARG A 82 -13.93 -10.53 13.90
C ARG A 82 -15.17 -11.42 14.01
N GLU A 83 -15.22 -12.30 15.00
CA GLU A 83 -16.36 -13.20 15.23
C GLU A 83 -17.65 -12.43 15.54
N GLN A 84 -17.56 -11.36 16.33
CA GLN A 84 -18.69 -10.47 16.58
C GLN A 84 -19.20 -9.82 15.30
N LEU A 85 -18.30 -9.32 14.44
CA LEU A 85 -18.70 -8.71 13.16
C LEU A 85 -19.38 -9.72 12.23
N ASP A 86 -18.83 -10.93 12.13
CA ASP A 86 -19.44 -12.01 11.35
C ASP A 86 -20.82 -12.43 11.90
N ALA A 87 -21.02 -12.36 13.22
CA ALA A 87 -22.28 -12.70 13.87
C ALA A 87 -23.39 -11.65 13.64
N LEU A 88 -23.05 -10.41 13.25
CA LEU A 88 -24.06 -9.37 12.96
C LEU A 88 -24.98 -9.75 11.80
N GLY A 89 -24.53 -10.63 10.88
CA GLY A 89 -25.33 -11.13 9.75
C GLY A 89 -25.70 -10.09 8.67
N GLY A 90 -25.40 -8.81 8.89
CA GLY A 90 -25.60 -7.69 7.96
C GLY A 90 -24.28 -7.11 7.42
N PRO A 91 -24.33 -6.24 6.39
CA PRO A 91 -23.14 -5.64 5.78
C PRO A 91 -22.46 -4.67 6.77
N VAL A 92 -21.13 -4.68 6.83
CA VAL A 92 -20.33 -3.69 7.56
C VAL A 92 -19.62 -2.80 6.55
N GLY A 93 -19.77 -1.48 6.67
CA GLY A 93 -19.28 -0.54 5.67
C GLY A 93 -17.75 -0.39 5.67
N CYS A 94 -17.14 -0.35 6.85
CA CYS A 94 -15.69 -0.42 7.05
C CYS A 94 -15.33 -0.74 8.51
N ALA A 95 -14.11 -1.21 8.71
CA ALA A 95 -13.52 -1.39 10.03
C ALA A 95 -12.24 -0.57 10.19
N LEU A 96 -12.06 0.04 11.37
CA LEU A 96 -10.82 0.72 11.74
C LEU A 96 -10.29 0.15 13.06
N VAL A 97 -9.08 -0.39 13.03
CA VAL A 97 -8.40 -0.98 14.19
C VAL A 97 -7.18 -0.14 14.56
N ALA A 98 -7.18 0.48 15.74
CA ALA A 98 -5.97 1.06 16.32
C ALA A 98 -5.24 0.04 17.18
N LEU A 99 -3.95 -0.15 16.92
CA LEU A 99 -3.03 -0.93 17.73
C LEU A 99 -2.07 0.06 18.41
N VAL A 100 -2.15 0.16 19.75
CA VAL A 100 -1.36 1.11 20.53
C VAL A 100 -0.47 0.35 21.49
N ALA A 101 0.85 0.49 21.31
CA ALA A 101 1.81 -0.12 22.22
C ALA A 101 3.10 0.70 22.35
N PRO A 102 3.90 0.47 23.39
CA PRO A 102 5.23 1.04 23.50
C PRO A 102 6.11 0.75 22.28
N ARG A 103 7.07 1.64 22.05
CA ARG A 103 8.02 1.54 20.94
C ARG A 103 8.66 0.17 20.78
N GLY A 104 8.74 -0.26 19.52
CA GLY A 104 9.43 -1.48 19.13
C GLY A 104 8.67 -2.77 19.47
N GLN A 105 7.42 -2.69 19.92
CA GLN A 105 6.60 -3.84 20.28
C GLN A 105 5.63 -4.29 19.18
N LEU A 106 5.20 -3.40 18.27
CA LEU A 106 4.31 -3.71 17.14
C LEU A 106 5.07 -4.18 15.89
N ARG A 107 6.12 -5.00 16.03
CA ARG A 107 7.05 -5.31 14.93
C ARG A 107 6.49 -6.26 13.85
N GLN A 108 5.35 -6.89 14.07
CA GLN A 108 4.76 -7.87 13.12
C GLN A 108 3.23 -7.81 13.11
N PRO A 109 2.62 -6.73 12.56
CA PRO A 109 1.17 -6.64 12.51
C PRO A 109 0.53 -7.56 11.46
N GLN A 110 1.33 -8.24 10.62
CA GLN A 110 0.79 -9.04 9.52
C GLN A 110 -0.16 -10.16 9.98
N GLN A 111 0.12 -10.78 11.13
CA GLN A 111 -0.80 -11.77 11.70
C GLN A 111 -2.15 -11.16 12.12
N LEU A 112 -2.12 -9.92 12.66
CA LEU A 112 -3.33 -9.19 13.04
C LEU A 112 -4.13 -8.75 11.80
N VAL A 113 -3.43 -8.24 10.79
CA VAL A 113 -4.03 -7.87 9.51
C VAL A 113 -4.72 -9.09 8.87
N TRP A 114 -4.02 -10.22 8.83
CA TRP A 114 -4.55 -11.47 8.31
C TRP A 114 -5.77 -11.99 9.07
N GLU A 115 -5.79 -11.81 10.40
CA GLU A 115 -6.91 -12.21 11.24
C GLU A 115 -8.19 -11.46 10.87
N LEU A 116 -8.13 -10.13 10.69
CA LEU A 116 -9.30 -9.35 10.28
C LEU A 116 -9.71 -9.60 8.82
N ASN A 117 -8.77 -9.94 7.93
CA ASN A 117 -9.09 -10.27 6.53
C ASN A 117 -9.96 -11.51 6.37
N ARG A 118 -10.01 -12.37 7.41
CA ARG A 118 -10.91 -13.52 7.46
C ARG A 118 -12.35 -13.16 7.80
N CYS A 119 -12.62 -11.90 8.18
CA CYS A 119 -13.97 -11.42 8.46
C CYS A 119 -14.80 -11.39 7.17
N ARG A 120 -15.83 -12.22 7.11
CA ARG A 120 -16.77 -12.30 5.97
C ARG A 120 -17.57 -11.01 5.84
N ALA A 121 -17.93 -10.39 6.96
CA ALA A 121 -18.69 -9.14 6.96
C ALA A 121 -17.92 -7.96 6.35
N LEU A 122 -16.60 -8.08 6.17
CA LEU A 122 -15.71 -7.04 5.63
C LEU A 122 -15.14 -7.38 4.24
N TRP A 123 -15.62 -8.43 3.56
CA TRP A 123 -15.16 -8.72 2.20
C TRP A 123 -15.54 -7.60 1.22
N GLY A 124 -14.57 -7.08 0.47
CA GLY A 124 -14.77 -5.93 -0.43
C GLY A 124 -14.93 -4.59 0.31
N CYS A 125 -14.72 -4.57 1.64
CA CYS A 125 -14.90 -3.38 2.48
C CYS A 125 -13.56 -2.92 3.07
N PRO A 126 -13.32 -1.60 3.22
CA PRO A 126 -12.08 -1.07 3.77
C PRO A 126 -11.79 -1.53 5.20
N LYS A 127 -10.53 -1.91 5.43
CA LYS A 127 -9.94 -2.29 6.71
C LYS A 127 -8.77 -1.36 6.97
N VAL A 128 -8.92 -0.44 7.92
CA VAL A 128 -7.90 0.55 8.24
C VAL A 128 -7.21 0.14 9.53
N PHE A 129 -5.90 -0.03 9.51
CA PHE A 129 -5.08 -0.29 10.68
C PHE A 129 -4.24 0.94 11.02
N LEU A 130 -4.38 1.44 12.24
CA LEU A 130 -3.59 2.55 12.77
C LEU A 130 -2.62 2.01 13.84
N LEU A 131 -1.33 1.98 13.52
CA LEU A 131 -0.29 1.45 14.39
C LEU A 131 0.45 2.59 15.06
N LEU A 132 0.30 2.70 16.38
CA LEU A 132 0.79 3.80 17.18
C LEU A 132 1.83 3.30 18.17
N SER A 133 3.07 3.79 18.00
CA SER A 133 4.14 3.54 18.96
C SER A 133 4.21 4.67 19.98
N THR A 134 4.14 4.33 21.27
CA THR A 134 4.25 5.30 22.38
C THR A 134 5.62 5.21 23.07
N THR A 135 6.11 6.34 23.59
CA THR A 135 7.28 6.36 24.49
C THR A 135 6.81 6.29 25.94
N PRO A 136 7.29 5.32 26.75
CA PRO A 136 6.94 5.25 28.17
C PRO A 136 7.35 6.54 28.91
N GLY A 137 6.43 7.13 29.68
CA GLY A 137 6.73 8.23 30.61
C GLY A 137 6.84 9.65 30.03
N ALA A 138 6.62 9.86 28.73
CA ALA A 138 6.50 11.20 28.13
C ALA A 138 5.03 11.51 27.81
N ALA A 139 4.65 12.80 27.84
CA ALA A 139 3.34 13.26 27.37
C ALA A 139 3.05 12.72 25.94
N PRO A 140 1.78 12.51 25.56
CA PRO A 140 1.47 11.73 24.36
C PRO A 140 1.82 12.52 23.08
N GLU A 141 2.99 12.24 22.51
CA GLU A 141 3.44 12.75 21.21
C GLU A 141 2.70 12.15 19.97
N PRO A 142 1.99 10.98 20.02
CA PRO A 142 0.98 10.69 19.01
C PRO A 142 -0.15 11.74 19.03
N GLY A 143 -0.29 12.46 20.14
CA GLY A 143 -1.28 13.51 20.32
C GLY A 143 -1.18 14.61 19.27
N ALA A 144 0.02 15.00 18.80
CA ALA A 144 0.14 16.01 17.74
C ALA A 144 -0.45 15.51 16.41
N PHE A 145 -0.09 14.28 16.01
CA PHE A 145 -0.65 13.63 14.81
C PHE A 145 -2.16 13.44 14.93
N LEU A 146 -2.63 12.90 16.05
CA LEU A 146 -4.06 12.63 16.27
C LEU A 146 -4.89 13.93 16.39
N THR A 147 -4.33 14.96 17.03
CA THR A 147 -4.96 16.29 17.12
C THR A 147 -5.02 16.93 15.73
N GLY A 148 -3.93 16.90 14.96
CA GLY A 148 -3.91 17.39 13.59
C GLY A 148 -4.92 16.67 12.70
N LEU A 149 -4.98 15.33 12.78
CA LEU A 149 -5.97 14.53 12.06
C LEU A 149 -7.41 14.91 12.46
N SER A 150 -7.68 15.06 13.77
CA SER A 150 -8.99 15.50 14.27
C SER A 150 -9.39 16.88 13.73
N GLN A 151 -8.46 17.84 13.73
CA GLN A 151 -8.68 19.19 13.21
C GLN A 151 -8.97 19.17 11.70
N LEU A 152 -8.22 18.40 10.92
CA LEU A 152 -8.44 18.24 9.48
C LEU A 152 -9.79 17.60 9.19
N CYS A 153 -10.19 16.57 9.95
CA CYS A 153 -11.51 15.95 9.82
C CYS A 153 -12.65 16.96 10.04
N GLY A 154 -12.53 17.80 11.08
CA GLY A 154 -13.52 18.84 11.37
C GLY A 154 -13.58 19.94 10.29
N ARG A 155 -12.43 20.31 9.72
CA ARG A 155 -12.34 21.36 8.71
C ARG A 155 -12.74 20.89 7.31
N PHE A 156 -12.46 19.63 6.98
CA PHE A 156 -12.65 19.06 5.64
C PHE A 156 -13.40 17.72 5.69
N PRO A 157 -14.68 17.70 6.10
CA PRO A 157 -15.46 16.46 6.31
C PRO A 157 -15.74 15.66 5.02
N HIS A 158 -15.49 16.24 3.85
CA HIS A 158 -15.72 15.63 2.53
C HIS A 158 -14.46 15.03 1.90
N TRP A 159 -13.28 15.22 2.53
CA TRP A 159 -12.03 14.67 2.03
C TRP A 159 -11.97 13.16 2.24
N SER A 160 -11.30 12.47 1.32
CA SER A 160 -10.96 11.06 1.50
C SER A 160 -9.95 10.90 2.64
N LEU A 161 -9.88 9.71 3.23
CA LEU A 161 -8.87 9.42 4.26
C LEU A 161 -7.44 9.58 3.70
N LEU A 162 -7.20 9.21 2.43
CA LEU A 162 -5.91 9.45 1.79
C LEU A 162 -5.58 10.94 1.76
N GLN A 163 -6.53 11.78 1.33
CA GLN A 163 -6.34 13.25 1.30
C GLN A 163 -6.06 13.80 2.70
N LEU A 164 -6.81 13.37 3.73
CA LEU A 164 -6.57 13.78 5.12
C LEU A 164 -5.17 13.39 5.63
N LEU A 165 -4.60 12.29 5.13
CA LEU A 165 -3.29 11.79 5.56
C LEU A 165 -2.13 12.37 4.75
N THR A 166 -2.37 12.82 3.51
CA THR A 166 -1.33 13.29 2.59
C THR A 166 -1.29 14.81 2.40
N GLU A 167 -2.28 15.54 2.90
CA GLU A 167 -2.34 17.00 2.75
C GLU A 167 -1.43 17.70 3.78
N PRO A 168 -0.46 18.50 3.33
CA PRO A 168 0.44 19.20 4.24
C PRO A 168 -0.25 20.41 4.88
N GLU A 169 0.25 20.81 6.05
CA GLU A 169 -0.04 22.09 6.69
C GLU A 169 0.05 23.24 5.65
N PRO A 170 -0.88 24.22 5.67
CA PRO A 170 -1.03 25.24 4.62
C PRO A 170 0.20 26.16 4.39
N SER A 171 1.26 26.03 5.19
CA SER A 171 2.50 26.80 5.09
C SER A 171 3.61 26.15 4.24
N LEU A 172 3.44 24.89 3.80
CA LEU A 172 4.42 24.16 3.00
C LEU A 172 3.98 23.99 1.53
N SER A 173 4.95 23.98 0.60
CA SER A 173 4.66 23.62 -0.81
C SER A 173 3.96 22.27 -0.85
N THR A 174 2.77 22.24 -1.45
CA THR A 174 1.93 21.05 -1.50
C THR A 174 2.42 19.99 -2.49
N HIS A 175 3.40 20.32 -3.34
CA HIS A 175 3.91 19.45 -4.40
C HIS A 175 5.45 19.36 -4.38
N TYR A 176 5.98 18.21 -4.81
CA TYR A 176 7.40 18.10 -5.13
C TYR A 176 7.73 18.89 -6.41
N GLU A 177 8.83 19.62 -6.37
CA GLU A 177 9.31 20.38 -7.52
C GLU A 177 10.21 19.47 -8.39
N LEU A 178 9.74 19.13 -9.58
CA LEU A 178 10.45 18.24 -10.50
C LEU A 178 11.29 18.97 -11.56
N SER A 179 11.68 20.23 -11.31
CA SER A 179 12.43 21.10 -12.25
C SER A 179 13.89 20.67 -12.47
N GLY A 180 14.47 19.97 -11.49
CA GLY A 180 15.81 19.38 -11.61
C GLY A 180 15.87 18.14 -12.50
N THR A 181 17.02 17.48 -12.53
CA THR A 181 17.15 16.25 -13.29
C THR A 181 16.43 15.09 -12.61
N ARG A 182 15.77 14.27 -13.42
CA ARG A 182 15.15 13.03 -13.02
C ARG A 182 16.03 11.87 -13.48
N ALA A 183 16.37 10.96 -12.58
CA ALA A 183 17.24 9.82 -12.87
C ALA A 183 16.50 8.51 -12.62
N ALA A 184 16.66 7.53 -13.52
CA ALA A 184 16.09 6.22 -13.38
C ALA A 184 17.16 5.13 -13.43
N LEU A 185 17.05 4.12 -12.57
CA LEU A 185 17.87 2.91 -12.58
C LEU A 185 16.96 1.69 -12.73
N LEU A 186 17.13 0.92 -13.79
CA LEU A 186 16.41 -0.32 -14.04
C LEU A 186 17.39 -1.49 -13.84
N LEU A 187 17.19 -2.28 -12.79
CA LEU A 187 17.95 -3.51 -12.52
C LEU A 187 17.02 -4.70 -12.76
N SER A 188 17.25 -5.44 -13.85
CA SER A 188 16.34 -6.50 -14.30
C SER A 188 17.07 -7.80 -14.55
N VAL A 189 16.72 -8.86 -13.81
CA VAL A 189 17.13 -10.23 -14.18
C VAL A 189 16.16 -10.72 -15.26
N ILE A 190 16.63 -11.01 -16.46
CA ILE A 190 15.78 -11.44 -17.59
C ILE A 190 15.92 -12.93 -17.88
N ARG A 191 17.05 -13.54 -17.54
CA ARG A 191 17.27 -14.99 -17.68
C ARG A 191 16.25 -15.78 -16.89
N GLY A 192 15.69 -16.81 -17.53
CA GLY A 192 14.67 -17.67 -16.92
C GLY A 192 13.36 -16.95 -16.59
N ARG A 193 13.15 -15.74 -17.11
CA ARG A 193 12.00 -14.88 -16.83
C ARG A 193 11.31 -14.44 -18.14
N PRO A 194 10.66 -15.37 -18.89
CA PRO A 194 9.92 -15.02 -20.11
C PRO A 194 8.92 -13.89 -19.82
N GLY A 195 8.77 -12.97 -20.77
CA GLY A 195 8.00 -11.72 -20.61
C GLY A 195 8.73 -10.58 -19.89
N ALA A 196 9.84 -10.81 -19.17
CA ALA A 196 10.54 -9.74 -18.44
C ALA A 196 11.14 -8.66 -19.36
N GLN A 197 11.46 -9.03 -20.60
CA GLN A 197 11.93 -8.08 -21.60
C GLN A 197 10.86 -7.04 -21.96
N HIS A 198 9.59 -7.44 -22.03
CA HIS A 198 8.47 -6.52 -22.25
C HIS A 198 8.29 -5.53 -21.09
N ASP A 199 8.60 -5.94 -19.86
CA ASP A 199 8.59 -5.03 -18.70
C ASP A 199 9.72 -3.98 -18.79
N VAL A 200 10.91 -4.41 -19.21
CA VAL A 200 12.06 -3.51 -19.42
C VAL A 200 11.73 -2.48 -20.51
N GLU A 201 11.14 -2.91 -21.62
CA GLU A 201 10.75 -2.04 -22.73
C GLU A 201 9.64 -1.06 -22.32
N ALA A 202 8.61 -1.54 -21.62
CA ALA A 202 7.49 -0.72 -21.16
C ALA A 202 7.96 0.36 -20.16
N LEU A 203 8.75 -0.01 -19.15
CA LEU A 203 9.32 0.95 -18.20
C LEU A 203 10.34 1.89 -18.84
N GLY A 204 11.17 1.40 -19.76
CA GLY A 204 12.12 2.23 -20.51
C GLY A 204 11.39 3.33 -21.30
N GLY A 205 10.33 2.95 -22.03
CA GLY A 205 9.49 3.89 -22.77
C GLY A 205 8.74 4.87 -21.86
N LEU A 206 8.27 4.43 -20.68
CA LEU A 206 7.67 5.32 -19.68
C LEU A 206 8.70 6.31 -19.12
N CYS A 207 9.89 5.84 -18.74
CA CYS A 207 10.95 6.68 -18.22
C CYS A 207 11.36 7.76 -19.23
N GLN A 208 11.45 7.38 -20.52
CA GLN A 208 11.70 8.32 -21.60
C GLN A 208 10.58 9.36 -21.73
N ALA A 209 9.31 8.94 -21.74
CA ALA A 209 8.16 9.85 -21.82
C ALA A 209 8.10 10.83 -20.64
N LEU A 210 8.57 10.40 -19.47
CA LEU A 210 8.65 11.20 -18.25
C LEU A 210 10.01 11.92 -18.07
N ASN A 211 10.86 11.97 -19.10
CA ASN A 211 12.15 12.67 -19.09
C ASN A 211 13.12 12.21 -17.98
N PHE A 212 13.10 10.93 -17.60
CA PHE A 212 14.12 10.33 -16.76
C PHE A 212 15.36 9.96 -17.58
N LYS A 213 16.53 10.34 -17.06
CA LYS A 213 17.81 9.79 -17.54
C LYS A 213 17.96 8.37 -17.01
N THR A 214 17.82 7.39 -17.89
CA THR A 214 17.66 5.98 -17.50
C THR A 214 18.96 5.20 -17.69
N THR A 215 19.38 4.49 -16.66
CA THR A 215 20.44 3.48 -16.70
C THR A 215 19.79 2.11 -16.58
N LEU A 216 20.08 1.20 -17.52
CA LEU A 216 19.60 -0.18 -17.50
C LEU A 216 20.75 -1.15 -17.26
N ARG A 217 20.53 -2.13 -16.38
CA ARG A 217 21.39 -3.29 -16.16
C ARG A 217 20.56 -4.56 -16.19
N THR A 218 20.94 -5.47 -17.07
CA THR A 218 20.29 -6.77 -17.23
C THR A 218 21.13 -7.88 -16.61
N ASP A 219 20.44 -8.85 -16.00
CA ASP A 219 21.03 -9.99 -15.30
C ASP A 219 22.11 -9.64 -14.25
N PRO A 220 21.90 -8.63 -13.37
CA PRO A 220 22.85 -8.37 -12.29
C PRO A 220 22.92 -9.55 -11.31
N THR A 221 24.13 -9.88 -10.85
CA THR A 221 24.34 -10.74 -9.68
C THR A 221 23.86 -10.04 -8.41
N ALA A 222 23.76 -10.77 -7.30
CA ALA A 222 23.40 -10.17 -6.02
C ALA A 222 24.36 -9.04 -5.60
N GLN A 223 25.66 -9.24 -5.84
CA GLN A 223 26.68 -8.22 -5.61
C GLN A 223 26.50 -7.03 -6.56
N ALA A 224 26.24 -7.27 -7.86
CA ALA A 224 26.03 -6.21 -8.84
C ALA A 224 24.80 -5.35 -8.53
N PHE A 225 23.73 -5.91 -7.93
CA PHE A 225 22.60 -5.11 -7.44
C PHE A 225 23.05 -4.03 -6.44
N GLN A 226 23.92 -4.38 -5.51
CA GLN A 226 24.44 -3.46 -4.50
C GLN A 226 25.42 -2.44 -5.12
N GLU A 227 26.32 -2.91 -5.96
CA GLU A 227 27.33 -2.06 -6.62
C GLU A 227 26.67 -1.03 -7.55
N GLU A 228 25.69 -1.43 -8.36
CA GLU A 228 24.99 -0.51 -9.26
C GLU A 228 24.15 0.51 -8.49
N MET A 229 23.57 0.13 -7.35
CA MET A 229 22.88 1.08 -6.47
C MET A 229 23.84 2.11 -5.86
N ALA A 230 25.00 1.65 -5.38
CA ALA A 230 26.03 2.51 -4.82
C ALA A 230 26.60 3.47 -5.89
N GLN A 231 26.89 2.96 -7.09
CA GLN A 231 27.34 3.76 -8.23
C GLN A 231 26.27 4.77 -8.67
N PHE A 232 25.00 4.38 -8.67
CA PHE A 232 23.90 5.29 -8.97
C PHE A 232 23.82 6.43 -7.95
N ARG A 233 23.87 6.12 -6.65
CA ARG A 233 23.94 7.12 -5.57
C ARG A 233 25.12 8.07 -5.74
N GLU A 234 26.33 7.55 -5.92
CA GLU A 234 27.55 8.34 -6.08
C GLU A 234 27.49 9.20 -7.34
N GLY A 235 26.98 8.63 -8.43
CA GLY A 235 26.76 9.33 -9.68
C GLY A 235 25.77 10.48 -9.55
N LEU A 236 24.75 10.37 -8.69
CA LEU A 236 23.81 11.45 -8.37
C LEU A 236 24.43 12.53 -7.46
N ASP A 237 25.17 12.13 -6.42
CA ASP A 237 25.86 13.04 -5.50
C ASP A 237 26.96 13.86 -6.20
N ALA A 238 27.62 13.30 -7.22
CA ALA A 238 28.67 13.97 -7.99
C ALA A 238 28.13 14.98 -9.02
N ARG A 239 26.80 15.10 -9.21
CA ARG A 239 26.24 15.96 -10.26
C ARG A 239 26.30 17.42 -9.88
N ARG A 240 26.70 18.24 -10.84
CA ARG A 240 26.68 19.71 -10.70
C ARG A 240 25.27 20.32 -10.81
N VAL A 241 24.36 19.61 -11.48
CA VAL A 241 22.98 20.06 -11.71
C VAL A 241 22.08 19.38 -10.67
N PRO A 242 21.12 20.10 -10.05
CA PRO A 242 20.23 19.53 -9.05
C PRO A 242 19.45 18.32 -9.58
N VAL A 243 19.23 17.35 -8.70
CA VAL A 243 18.40 16.17 -8.92
C VAL A 243 17.06 16.44 -8.24
N SER A 244 15.95 16.10 -8.90
CA SER A 244 14.60 16.36 -8.39
C SER A 244 13.77 15.12 -8.16
N CYS A 245 14.19 13.96 -8.70
CA CYS A 245 13.50 12.68 -8.51
C CYS A 245 14.44 11.53 -8.87
N ALA A 246 14.36 10.43 -8.12
CA ALA A 246 14.93 9.15 -8.50
C ALA A 246 13.83 8.09 -8.64
N LEU A 247 13.93 7.27 -9.69
CA LEU A 247 13.11 6.07 -9.88
C LEU A 247 14.03 4.87 -9.97
N VAL A 248 13.77 3.82 -9.20
CA VAL A 248 14.48 2.55 -9.27
C VAL A 248 13.47 1.46 -9.55
N ALA A 249 13.67 0.67 -10.61
CA ALA A 249 12.94 -0.57 -10.81
C ALA A 249 13.84 -1.77 -10.51
N LEU A 250 13.39 -2.62 -9.60
CA LEU A 250 14.03 -3.86 -9.20
C LEU A 250 13.16 -5.02 -9.68
N MET A 251 13.57 -5.69 -10.76
CA MET A 251 12.77 -6.71 -11.42
C MET A 251 13.52 -8.05 -11.42
N ALA A 252 13.20 -8.94 -10.49
CA ALA A 252 13.92 -10.20 -10.31
C ALA A 252 13.00 -11.36 -9.90
N HIS A 253 13.55 -12.55 -9.72
CA HIS A 253 12.86 -13.56 -8.93
C HIS A 253 12.85 -13.15 -7.45
N GLY A 254 11.89 -13.69 -6.71
CA GLY A 254 11.71 -13.41 -5.30
C GLY A 254 11.95 -14.65 -4.44
N GLY A 255 12.62 -14.47 -3.31
CA GLY A 255 12.79 -15.47 -2.26
C GLY A 255 11.56 -15.62 -1.37
N PRO A 256 11.56 -16.62 -0.46
CA PRO A 256 10.43 -16.94 0.40
C PRO A 256 10.07 -15.84 1.40
N GLN A 257 11.00 -14.92 1.71
CA GLN A 257 10.78 -13.80 2.63
C GLN A 257 10.78 -12.44 1.89
N GLY A 258 10.72 -12.44 0.56
CA GLY A 258 10.73 -11.23 -0.26
C GLY A 258 12.10 -10.68 -0.63
N GLN A 259 13.16 -11.47 -0.46
CA GLN A 259 14.46 -11.20 -1.07
C GLN A 259 14.36 -11.14 -2.58
N LEU A 260 15.23 -10.36 -3.23
CA LEU A 260 15.50 -10.48 -4.66
C LEU A 260 16.55 -11.54 -4.91
N LEU A 261 16.44 -12.27 -6.00
CA LEU A 261 17.47 -13.21 -6.45
C LEU A 261 18.25 -12.60 -7.62
N GLY A 262 19.57 -12.51 -7.47
CA GLY A 262 20.48 -12.16 -8.55
C GLY A 262 20.54 -13.24 -9.64
N ALA A 263 21.17 -12.92 -10.77
CA ALA A 263 21.39 -13.89 -11.85
C ALA A 263 22.30 -15.08 -11.45
N ASP A 264 23.05 -14.91 -10.36
CA ASP A 264 23.85 -15.92 -9.66
C ASP A 264 23.04 -16.75 -8.65
N GLY A 265 21.74 -16.48 -8.50
CA GLY A 265 20.85 -17.14 -7.56
C GLY A 265 21.06 -16.72 -6.10
N GLN A 266 21.96 -15.77 -5.83
CA GLN A 266 22.20 -15.25 -4.49
C GLN A 266 21.16 -14.19 -4.11
N GLU A 267 20.93 -14.05 -2.80
CA GLU A 267 19.88 -13.19 -2.26
C GLU A 267 20.34 -11.74 -2.02
N VAL A 268 19.44 -10.79 -2.28
CA VAL A 268 19.60 -9.37 -1.94
C VAL A 268 18.35 -8.87 -1.25
N GLN A 269 18.52 -8.19 -0.11
CA GLN A 269 17.40 -7.56 0.59
C GLN A 269 17.04 -6.23 -0.10
N PRO A 270 15.80 -6.04 -0.58
CA PRO A 270 15.37 -4.77 -1.16
C PRO A 270 15.60 -3.58 -0.22
N GLU A 271 15.40 -3.78 1.08
CA GLU A 271 15.55 -2.76 2.11
C GLU A 271 16.98 -2.23 2.19
N ALA A 272 17.99 -3.06 1.92
CA ALA A 272 19.39 -2.63 1.87
C ALA A 272 19.64 -1.69 0.68
N LEU A 273 19.02 -1.97 -0.47
CA LEU A 273 19.11 -1.13 -1.67
C LEU A 273 18.40 0.22 -1.46
N VAL A 274 17.24 0.20 -0.80
CA VAL A 274 16.50 1.42 -0.41
C VAL A 274 17.30 2.26 0.56
N GLN A 275 17.91 1.64 1.57
CA GLN A 275 18.78 2.32 2.54
C GLN A 275 20.02 2.92 1.86
N GLU A 276 20.56 2.27 0.84
CA GLU A 276 21.72 2.80 0.12
C GLU A 276 21.37 4.10 -0.62
N LEU A 277 20.22 4.16 -1.29
CA LEU A 277 19.76 5.38 -1.96
C LEU A 277 19.27 6.46 -0.97
N SER A 278 18.77 6.07 0.21
CA SER A 278 18.30 7.06 1.20
C SER A 278 19.43 7.92 1.76
N ARG A 279 20.67 7.41 1.70
CA ARG A 279 21.91 8.14 2.02
C ARG A 279 22.33 9.14 0.94
N CYS A 280 21.67 9.18 -0.21
CA CYS A 280 21.98 10.11 -1.31
C CYS A 280 21.66 11.56 -0.91
N ARG A 281 22.69 12.39 -0.79
CA ARG A 281 22.56 13.80 -0.40
C ARG A 281 21.85 14.61 -1.47
N ALA A 282 22.10 14.31 -2.74
CA ALA A 282 21.44 14.97 -3.86
C ALA A 282 19.92 14.74 -3.89
N LEU A 283 19.39 13.76 -3.14
CA LEU A 283 17.97 13.42 -3.09
C LEU A 283 17.30 13.81 -1.76
N TRP A 284 17.95 14.55 -0.87
CA TRP A 284 17.30 15.06 0.34
C TRP A 284 16.12 15.97 -0.01
N GLY A 285 14.94 15.67 0.54
CA GLY A 285 13.71 16.40 0.19
C GLY A 285 13.12 16.03 -1.19
N CYS A 286 13.74 15.12 -1.93
CA CYS A 286 13.29 14.68 -3.25
C CYS A 286 12.70 13.27 -3.20
N PRO A 287 11.67 12.98 -4.01
CA PRO A 287 11.03 11.67 -4.07
C PRO A 287 11.97 10.59 -4.61
N LYS A 288 11.97 9.45 -3.92
CA LYS A 288 12.69 8.21 -4.25
C LYS A 288 11.65 7.12 -4.47
N ILE A 289 11.42 6.77 -5.74
CA ILE A 289 10.38 5.81 -6.13
C ILE A 289 11.05 4.47 -6.40
N PHE A 290 10.59 3.40 -5.76
CA PHE A 290 11.01 2.03 -5.97
C PHE A 290 9.85 1.20 -6.50
N LEU A 291 10.05 0.57 -7.65
CA LEU A 291 9.12 -0.38 -8.25
C LEU A 291 9.74 -1.77 -8.12
N LEU A 292 9.07 -2.70 -7.41
CA LEU A 292 9.59 -4.03 -7.11
C LEU A 292 8.73 -5.10 -7.76
N GLN A 293 9.20 -5.61 -8.91
CA GLN A 293 8.59 -6.74 -9.62
C GLN A 293 9.31 -8.04 -9.23
N ALA A 294 8.93 -8.59 -8.09
CA ALA A 294 9.43 -9.87 -7.56
C ALA A 294 8.38 -10.53 -6.64
N CYS A 295 8.45 -11.86 -6.51
CA CYS A 295 7.64 -12.58 -5.52
C CYS A 295 8.05 -12.18 -4.10
N ARG A 296 7.11 -12.26 -3.16
CA ARG A 296 7.37 -12.00 -1.74
C ARG A 296 7.04 -13.18 -0.84
N GLY A 297 6.92 -14.35 -1.46
CA GLY A 297 6.61 -15.63 -0.85
C GLY A 297 5.97 -16.58 -1.87
N GLY A 298 5.51 -17.73 -1.39
CA GLY A 298 4.94 -18.79 -2.23
C GLY A 298 3.41 -18.80 -2.30
N GLN A 299 2.73 -17.89 -1.59
CA GLN A 299 1.27 -17.93 -1.51
C GLN A 299 0.64 -17.51 -2.84
N ARG A 300 -0.14 -18.43 -3.43
CA ARG A 300 -0.93 -18.19 -4.63
C ARG A 300 -2.36 -17.86 -4.21
N ASP A 301 -2.68 -16.58 -4.18
CA ASP A 301 -3.97 -16.10 -3.68
C ASP A 301 -5.12 -16.60 -4.56
N ALA A 302 -6.08 -17.32 -3.97
CA ALA A 302 -7.30 -17.75 -4.66
C ALA A 302 -8.39 -16.66 -4.69
N GLY A 303 -8.15 -15.59 -3.96
CA GLY A 303 -9.13 -14.57 -3.59
C GLY A 303 -10.10 -15.06 -2.52
N VAL A 304 -10.77 -14.09 -1.90
CA VAL A 304 -11.86 -14.26 -0.94
C VAL A 304 -13.14 -13.71 -1.53
N GLY A 305 -14.27 -14.31 -1.20
CA GLY A 305 -15.56 -13.85 -1.71
C GLY A 305 -16.68 -14.85 -1.45
N PRO A 306 -17.94 -14.41 -1.58
CA PRO A 306 -19.10 -15.25 -1.37
C PRO A 306 -19.04 -16.48 -2.29
N THR A 307 -19.34 -17.65 -1.73
CA THR A 307 -19.40 -18.89 -2.50
C THR A 307 -20.64 -18.84 -3.40
N ALA A 308 -20.51 -18.27 -4.60
CA ALA A 308 -21.60 -18.26 -5.58
C ALA A 308 -21.96 -19.71 -5.95
N LEU A 309 -23.27 -19.99 -6.03
CA LEU A 309 -23.78 -21.29 -6.46
C LEU A 309 -23.22 -21.66 -7.85
N PRO A 310 -22.88 -22.94 -8.11
CA PRO A 310 -22.20 -23.35 -9.34
C PRO A 310 -22.89 -22.89 -10.64
N TRP A 311 -24.22 -22.88 -10.67
CA TRP A 311 -24.99 -22.43 -11.83
C TRP A 311 -24.96 -20.90 -12.01
N PHE A 312 -24.88 -20.13 -10.93
CA PHE A 312 -24.79 -18.67 -10.95
C PHE A 312 -23.40 -18.20 -11.40
N ARG A 313 -22.34 -18.93 -11.02
CA ARG A 313 -20.97 -18.71 -11.55
C ARG A 313 -20.91 -18.83 -13.07
N ARG A 314 -21.67 -19.75 -13.65
CA ARG A 314 -21.68 -20.01 -15.10
C ARG A 314 -22.34 -18.87 -15.90
N TRP A 315 -23.23 -18.10 -15.27
CA TRP A 315 -23.90 -16.96 -15.91
C TRP A 315 -23.06 -15.67 -15.86
N LEU A 316 -22.28 -15.45 -14.80
CA LEU A 316 -21.50 -14.20 -14.59
C LEU A 316 -20.16 -14.14 -15.34
N GLN A 317 -19.66 -15.25 -15.90
CA GLN A 317 -18.35 -15.39 -16.57
C GLN A 317 -17.09 -14.97 -15.76
N ALA A 318 -17.24 -14.48 -14.52
CA ALA A 318 -16.16 -14.16 -13.59
C ALA A 318 -16.56 -14.53 -12.15
N SER A 319 -15.60 -15.02 -11.35
CA SER A 319 -15.81 -15.15 -9.91
C SER A 319 -15.52 -13.80 -9.26
N PRO A 320 -16.41 -13.25 -8.41
CA PRO A 320 -16.18 -11.96 -7.76
C PRO A 320 -15.29 -12.13 -6.53
N THR A 321 -14.17 -12.82 -6.69
CA THR A 321 -13.21 -12.97 -5.60
C THR A 321 -12.28 -11.77 -5.59
N THR A 322 -12.17 -11.11 -4.45
CA THR A 322 -11.20 -10.04 -4.21
C THR A 322 -9.91 -10.67 -3.68
N PRO A 323 -8.72 -10.10 -3.95
CA PRO A 323 -7.50 -10.58 -3.32
C PRO A 323 -7.62 -10.55 -1.79
N SER A 324 -7.02 -11.54 -1.12
CA SER A 324 -7.02 -11.66 0.35
C SER A 324 -6.33 -10.51 1.08
N HIS A 325 -5.46 -9.78 0.38
CA HIS A 325 -4.74 -8.60 0.88
C HIS A 325 -5.29 -7.28 0.32
N ALA A 326 -6.45 -7.30 -0.35
CA ALA A 326 -7.11 -6.10 -0.83
C ALA A 326 -7.85 -5.36 0.29
N ASP A 327 -8.19 -4.10 0.03
CA ASP A 327 -8.99 -3.24 0.90
C ASP A 327 -8.33 -2.89 2.25
N ILE A 328 -7.00 -3.04 2.37
CA ILE A 328 -6.26 -2.78 3.61
C ILE A 328 -5.48 -1.48 3.49
N LEU A 329 -5.60 -0.61 4.49
CA LEU A 329 -4.75 0.56 4.67
C LEU A 329 -4.05 0.46 6.02
N GLN A 330 -2.72 0.42 6.03
CA GLN A 330 -1.92 0.45 7.26
C GLN A 330 -1.24 1.81 7.41
N ILE A 331 -1.44 2.46 8.55
CA ILE A 331 -0.89 3.77 8.88
C ILE A 331 0.03 3.59 10.08
N TYR A 332 1.31 3.87 9.89
CA TYR A 332 2.31 3.82 10.94
C TYR A 332 2.60 5.23 11.43
N ALA A 333 2.42 5.46 12.72
CA ALA A 333 2.82 6.70 13.38
C ALA A 333 3.72 6.36 14.58
N ASP A 334 5.01 6.61 14.40
CA ASP A 334 6.04 6.45 15.44
C ASP A 334 6.38 7.84 16.02
N ALA A 335 6.27 7.98 17.35
CA ALA A 335 6.52 9.23 18.06
C ALA A 335 8.02 9.57 18.09
N GLN A 336 8.61 10.12 17.02
CA GLN A 336 10.05 10.38 16.89
C GLN A 336 10.60 11.09 18.14
N GLY A 337 11.39 10.36 18.94
CA GLY A 337 11.92 10.90 20.17
C GLY A 337 13.02 11.87 19.79
N ARG A 338 13.00 13.09 20.35
CA ARG A 338 14.18 13.95 20.36
C ARG A 338 15.27 13.27 21.18
N SER A 339 16.01 12.35 20.56
CA SER A 339 17.26 11.88 21.12
C SER A 339 18.23 13.07 21.09
N SER A 340 18.49 13.62 22.27
CA SER A 340 19.56 14.58 22.51
C SER A 340 20.90 13.99 22.06
N GLY A 341 21.49 14.51 20.97
CA GLY A 341 22.85 14.14 20.56
C GLY A 341 23.24 14.16 19.07
N GLY A 342 22.68 15.06 18.24
CA GLY A 342 23.15 15.40 16.86
C GLY A 342 22.75 14.45 15.72
N PRO A 343 22.82 14.86 14.42
CA PRO A 343 22.85 16.21 13.85
C PRO A 343 21.41 16.76 13.58
N THR A 344 21.34 18.02 13.14
CA THR A 344 20.18 18.93 12.98
C THR A 344 18.90 18.39 12.27
N PRO A 345 17.74 19.07 12.46
CA PRO A 345 16.45 18.62 11.94
C PRO A 345 16.40 18.68 10.41
N GLY A 346 15.97 17.60 9.74
CA GLY A 346 15.63 17.71 8.31
C GLY A 346 15.18 16.44 7.57
N SER A 347 15.72 15.27 7.89
CA SER A 347 15.35 14.05 7.17
C SER A 347 15.59 12.83 8.06
N SER A 348 14.55 12.10 8.41
CA SER A 348 14.75 10.69 8.74
C SER A 348 15.30 10.01 7.48
N ASP A 349 16.19 9.03 7.63
CA ASP A 349 16.74 8.24 6.51
C ASP A 349 15.66 7.41 5.76
N GLN A 350 14.38 7.64 6.07
CA GLN A 350 13.21 6.97 5.53
C GLN A 350 12.16 7.92 4.96
N ALA A 351 12.40 9.24 4.90
CA ALA A 351 11.46 10.20 4.33
C ALA A 351 11.56 10.30 2.80
N ASP A 352 10.46 10.71 2.15
CA ASP A 352 10.35 10.90 0.70
C ASP A 352 10.58 9.62 -0.11
N ILE A 353 10.22 8.45 0.44
CA ILE A 353 10.36 7.15 -0.22
C ILE A 353 8.98 6.61 -0.56
N LEU A 354 8.82 6.15 -1.79
CA LEU A 354 7.64 5.42 -2.24
C LEU A 354 8.10 4.05 -2.74
N MET A 355 7.63 2.97 -2.13
CA MET A 355 7.90 1.61 -2.58
C MET A 355 6.60 0.97 -3.04
N VAL A 356 6.61 0.38 -4.23
CA VAL A 356 5.48 -0.31 -4.84
C VAL A 356 5.91 -1.73 -5.15
N TYR A 357 5.36 -2.69 -4.42
CA TYR A 357 5.62 -4.11 -4.63
C TYR A 357 4.51 -4.71 -5.49
N ALA A 358 4.92 -5.53 -6.46
CA ALA A 358 4.02 -6.25 -7.36
C ALA A 358 3.11 -7.27 -6.65
N ALA A 359 3.47 -7.65 -5.42
CA ALA A 359 2.73 -8.59 -4.60
C ALA A 359 2.71 -8.13 -3.14
N ALA A 360 1.62 -8.44 -2.45
CA ALA A 360 1.55 -8.39 -1.00
C ALA A 360 2.61 -9.33 -0.36
N GLU A 361 3.01 -9.02 0.87
CA GLU A 361 3.90 -9.88 1.65
C GLU A 361 3.41 -11.34 1.68
N GLY A 362 4.31 -12.30 1.49
CA GLY A 362 3.98 -13.73 1.42
C GLY A 362 3.44 -14.22 0.05
N CYS A 363 3.05 -13.32 -0.85
CA CYS A 363 2.38 -13.68 -2.11
C CYS A 363 3.31 -13.72 -3.34
N VAL A 364 2.84 -14.40 -4.38
CA VAL A 364 3.51 -14.49 -5.69
C VAL A 364 3.21 -13.25 -6.55
N ALA A 365 4.22 -12.74 -7.25
CA ALA A 365 4.05 -11.75 -8.31
C ALA A 365 3.91 -12.46 -9.67
N TYR A 366 2.92 -12.04 -10.45
CA TYR A 366 2.58 -12.71 -11.71
C TYR A 366 3.16 -12.02 -12.94
N ARG A 367 3.35 -12.81 -13.99
CA ARG A 367 3.83 -12.36 -15.29
C ARG A 367 3.31 -13.27 -16.40
N ASP A 368 2.96 -12.65 -17.52
CA ASP A 368 2.63 -13.31 -18.78
C ASP A 368 3.85 -13.32 -19.70
N ASP A 369 4.06 -14.45 -20.38
CA ASP A 369 5.26 -14.68 -21.19
C ASP A 369 5.31 -13.80 -22.46
N GLU A 370 4.15 -13.37 -22.98
CA GLU A 370 4.03 -12.58 -24.21
C GLU A 370 3.77 -11.09 -23.94
N LYS A 371 3.17 -10.76 -22.80
CA LYS A 371 2.79 -9.37 -22.48
C LYS A 371 3.68 -8.71 -21.43
N GLY A 372 4.39 -9.49 -20.62
CA GLY A 372 5.04 -8.99 -19.41
C GLY A 372 4.14 -9.05 -18.18
N SER A 373 4.51 -8.34 -17.12
CA SER A 373 3.83 -8.43 -15.83
C SER A 373 2.63 -7.50 -15.73
N ASP A 374 1.53 -8.03 -15.20
CA ASP A 374 0.29 -7.28 -14.98
C ASP A 374 0.55 -5.97 -14.24
N PHE A 375 1.44 -5.98 -13.24
CA PHE A 375 1.83 -4.78 -12.51
C PHE A 375 2.47 -3.73 -13.43
N ILE A 376 3.54 -4.07 -14.13
CA ILE A 376 4.30 -3.11 -14.94
C ILE A 376 3.49 -2.61 -16.12
N GLN A 377 2.80 -3.50 -16.83
CA GLN A 377 1.98 -3.13 -17.97
C GLN A 377 0.84 -2.19 -17.54
N THR A 378 0.10 -2.55 -16.48
CA THR A 378 -0.98 -1.70 -15.95
C THR A 378 -0.45 -0.36 -15.45
N LEU A 379 0.71 -0.33 -14.77
CA LEU A 379 1.34 0.91 -14.32
C LEU A 379 1.62 1.84 -15.50
N VAL A 380 2.26 1.33 -16.55
CA VAL A 380 2.61 2.12 -17.73
C VAL A 380 1.37 2.63 -18.45
N GLU A 381 0.33 1.81 -18.59
CA GLU A 381 -0.95 2.21 -19.17
C GLU A 381 -1.62 3.34 -18.39
N VAL A 382 -1.73 3.22 -17.06
CA VAL A 382 -2.40 4.21 -16.22
C VAL A 382 -1.62 5.54 -16.22
N LEU A 383 -0.29 5.50 -16.07
CA LEU A 383 0.52 6.73 -16.06
C LEU A 383 0.51 7.44 -17.42
N ARG A 384 0.43 6.69 -18.53
CA ARG A 384 0.27 7.28 -19.88
C ARG A 384 -1.12 7.85 -20.12
N ALA A 385 -2.16 7.21 -19.59
CA ALA A 385 -3.54 7.69 -19.72
C ALA A 385 -3.80 8.96 -18.90
N TYR A 386 -3.10 9.12 -17.77
CA TYR A 386 -3.32 10.22 -16.83
C TYR A 386 -2.00 10.93 -16.45
N PRO A 387 -1.31 11.57 -17.42
CA PRO A 387 0.04 12.11 -17.23
C PRO A 387 0.20 13.13 -16.10
N GLY A 388 -0.84 13.92 -15.81
CA GLY A 388 -0.81 14.93 -14.75
C GLY A 388 -1.28 14.44 -13.37
N GLY A 389 -1.70 13.17 -13.25
CA GLY A 389 -2.28 12.64 -12.01
C GLY A 389 -1.29 12.62 -10.84
N GLU A 390 -1.82 12.70 -9.62
CA GLU A 390 -1.05 12.48 -8.40
C GLU A 390 -0.71 10.99 -8.29
N LEU A 391 0.56 10.67 -8.02
CA LEU A 391 1.09 9.32 -8.18
C LEU A 391 0.44 8.28 -7.25
N LEU A 392 0.10 8.63 -6.00
CA LEU A 392 -0.56 7.69 -5.10
C LEU A 392 -2.01 7.40 -5.54
N GLU A 393 -2.72 8.40 -6.06
CA GLU A 393 -4.03 8.21 -6.67
C GLU A 393 -3.94 7.30 -7.91
N LEU A 394 -2.95 7.54 -8.79
CA LEU A 394 -2.72 6.70 -9.97
C LEU A 394 -2.35 5.26 -9.56
N LEU A 395 -1.50 5.07 -8.55
CA LEU A 395 -1.14 3.76 -8.03
C LEU A 395 -2.34 3.04 -7.39
N THR A 396 -3.29 3.78 -6.82
CA THR A 396 -4.55 3.21 -6.34
C THR A 396 -5.38 2.64 -7.50
N GLU A 397 -5.44 3.36 -8.63
CA GLU A 397 -6.09 2.87 -9.85
C GLU A 397 -5.35 1.67 -10.48
N VAL A 398 -4.01 1.68 -10.47
CA VAL A 398 -3.20 0.52 -10.91
C VAL A 398 -3.53 -0.69 -10.04
N ASN A 399 -3.54 -0.52 -8.72
CA ASN A 399 -3.86 -1.62 -7.81
C ASN A 399 -5.29 -2.14 -8.05
N ARG A 400 -6.28 -1.25 -8.25
CA ARG A 400 -7.65 -1.65 -8.58
C ARG A 400 -7.71 -2.53 -9.83
N ARG A 401 -7.07 -2.11 -10.92
CA ARG A 401 -7.04 -2.90 -12.17
C ARG A 401 -6.33 -4.24 -11.98
N VAL A 402 -5.18 -4.28 -11.30
CA VAL A 402 -4.47 -5.53 -11.01
C VAL A 402 -5.33 -6.47 -10.15
N CYS A 403 -6.03 -5.94 -9.15
CA CYS A 403 -6.96 -6.70 -8.31
C CYS A 403 -8.15 -7.27 -9.09
N GLU A 404 -8.52 -6.70 -10.23
CA GLU A 404 -9.61 -7.19 -11.08
C GLU A 404 -9.17 -8.31 -12.02
N LEU A 405 -7.88 -8.38 -12.36
CA LEU A 405 -7.33 -9.43 -13.21
C LEU A 405 -7.48 -10.82 -12.57
N GLU A 406 -7.63 -11.82 -13.42
CA GLU A 406 -7.57 -13.23 -13.05
C GLU A 406 -6.34 -13.83 -13.71
N VAL A 407 -5.42 -14.35 -12.90
CA VAL A 407 -4.17 -14.91 -13.39
C VAL A 407 -4.24 -16.43 -13.37
N LEU A 408 -3.84 -17.07 -14.46
CA LEU A 408 -3.61 -18.51 -14.48
C LEU A 408 -2.24 -18.79 -13.85
N GLY A 409 -2.23 -19.50 -12.71
CA GLY A 409 -0.97 -19.97 -12.14
C GLY A 409 -0.31 -21.03 -13.05
N PRO A 410 0.99 -21.32 -12.84
CA PRO A 410 1.73 -22.31 -13.64
C PRO A 410 1.10 -23.72 -13.60
N ASP A 411 0.29 -24.03 -12.59
CA ASP A 411 -0.45 -25.30 -12.50
C ASP A 411 -1.65 -25.37 -13.45
N GLY A 412 -1.99 -24.28 -14.16
CA GLY A 412 -3.04 -24.19 -15.20
C GLY A 412 -4.49 -24.38 -14.74
N GLN A 413 -4.74 -24.90 -13.54
CA GLN A 413 -6.07 -25.39 -13.14
C GLN A 413 -6.91 -24.40 -12.31
N ARG A 414 -6.29 -23.40 -11.67
CA ARG A 414 -7.00 -22.46 -10.78
C ARG A 414 -6.63 -21.01 -11.06
N ARG A 415 -7.66 -20.19 -11.27
CA ARG A 415 -7.58 -18.73 -11.33
C ARG A 415 -7.07 -18.19 -9.99
N ARG A 416 -6.17 -17.21 -10.06
CA ARG A 416 -5.52 -16.55 -8.91
C ARG A 416 -5.75 -15.05 -8.98
N LYS A 417 -5.61 -14.41 -7.83
CA LYS A 417 -5.71 -12.96 -7.66
C LYS A 417 -4.33 -12.39 -7.34
N ALA A 418 -4.13 -11.13 -7.70
CA ALA A 418 -2.94 -10.37 -7.37
C ALA A 418 -3.36 -9.05 -6.71
N CYS A 419 -2.54 -8.54 -5.80
CA CYS A 419 -2.71 -7.24 -5.17
C CYS A 419 -1.33 -6.64 -4.94
N LEU A 420 -1.18 -5.35 -5.25
CA LEU A 420 0.03 -4.60 -4.98
C LEU A 420 0.10 -4.26 -3.49
N GLU A 421 1.31 -3.98 -3.03
CA GLU A 421 1.55 -3.33 -1.74
C GLU A 421 2.26 -2.00 -1.96
N ILE A 422 1.64 -0.91 -1.53
CA ILE A 422 2.16 0.46 -1.69
C ILE A 422 2.56 0.97 -0.32
N ARG A 423 3.85 1.27 -0.13
CA ARG A 423 4.40 1.87 1.10
C ARG A 423 4.89 3.27 0.78
N SER A 424 4.35 4.28 1.46
CA SER A 424 4.69 5.69 1.21
C SER A 424 5.12 6.40 2.48
N SER A 425 6.23 7.13 2.39
CA SER A 425 6.67 8.16 3.34
C SER A 425 6.83 9.52 2.64
N LEU A 426 6.16 9.69 1.49
CA LEU A 426 6.10 10.97 0.78
C LEU A 426 5.48 12.04 1.67
N ARG A 427 6.02 13.25 1.58
CA ARG A 427 5.60 14.41 2.40
C ARG A 427 4.80 15.44 1.62
N ARG A 428 4.73 15.28 0.29
CA ARG A 428 4.08 16.20 -0.65
C ARG A 428 3.46 15.39 -1.79
N ARG A 429 2.51 15.99 -2.51
CA ARG A 429 1.95 15.39 -3.73
C ARG A 429 3.02 15.25 -4.80
N LEU A 430 2.99 14.12 -5.50
CA LEU A 430 3.96 13.80 -6.54
C LEU A 430 3.25 13.62 -7.88
N CYS A 431 3.37 14.61 -8.76
CA CYS A 431 2.93 14.50 -10.15
C CYS A 431 4.15 14.30 -11.04
N LEU A 432 4.23 13.18 -11.76
CA LEU A 432 5.42 12.82 -12.54
C LEU A 432 5.52 13.56 -13.88
N GLN A 433 4.58 14.39 -14.28
CA GLN A 433 4.72 15.20 -15.49
C GLN A 433 4.83 16.67 -15.12
N ALA A 434 5.87 17.33 -15.63
CA ALA A 434 6.03 18.77 -15.49
C ALA A 434 5.16 19.48 -16.55
N GLY A 435 4.35 20.46 -16.14
CA GLY A 435 3.78 21.46 -17.05
C GLY A 435 2.28 21.43 -17.32
N LEU A 436 1.51 20.50 -16.75
CA LEU A 436 0.05 20.56 -16.77
C LEU A 436 -0.47 20.23 -15.38
N CYS A 437 -0.74 21.26 -14.57
CA CYS A 437 -1.63 21.09 -13.42
C CYS A 437 -2.96 20.55 -13.95
N PRO A 438 -3.41 19.33 -13.61
CA PRO A 438 -4.79 18.99 -13.81
C PRO A 438 -5.60 19.88 -12.88
N LEU A 439 -6.64 20.52 -13.42
CA LEU A 439 -7.76 20.93 -12.59
C LEU A 439 -8.22 19.70 -11.78
N PRO A 440 -8.62 19.88 -10.50
CA PRO A 440 -9.18 18.77 -9.74
C PRO A 440 -10.30 18.13 -10.55
N PHE A 441 -10.35 16.80 -10.57
CA PHE A 441 -11.40 15.99 -11.21
C PHE A 441 -12.78 16.62 -10.96
N ARG A 442 -13.25 17.46 -11.89
CA ARG A 442 -14.63 17.94 -11.92
C ARG A 442 -15.38 16.91 -12.74
N GLY A 443 -16.22 16.15 -12.05
CA GLY A 443 -17.04 15.11 -12.65
C GLY A 443 -17.95 15.64 -13.74
N CYS A 444 -18.04 14.88 -14.81
CA CYS A 444 -19.32 14.60 -15.45
C CYS A 444 -19.85 13.27 -14.88
#